data_AF-A0A954HH70-F1
#
_entry.id   AF-A0A954HH70-F1
#
_cell.length_a   1.000
_cell.length_b   1.000
_cell.length_c   1.000
_cell.angle_alpha   90.00
_cell.angle_beta   90.00
_cell.angle_gamma   90.00
#
_symmetry.space_group_name_H-M   'P 1'
#
loop_
_entity.id
_entity.type
_entity.pdbx_description
1 polymer ?
#
loop_
_entity_poly.entity_id
_entity_poly.type
_entity_poly.pdbx_seq_one_letter_code
_entity_poly.pdbx_strand_id
1 'polypeptide(L)' 'MSLTLRVWRQKGPEEKGHLQTYKLSGISTDMSFLEMLDVLNEQLIENGEEPVAFDHDCREGICGACGMMING' A
#
# COMPACT_ATOMS: atom_id res chain seq x y z
N MET A 1 9.67 -12.92 -3.61
CA MET A 1 9.94 -12.73 -2.17
C MET A 1 8.64 -12.68 -1.38
N SER A 2 8.73 -12.90 -0.06
CA SER A 2 7.60 -12.71 0.86
C SER A 2 7.88 -11.52 1.78
N LEU A 3 6.91 -10.62 1.93
CA LEU A 3 7.03 -9.39 2.69
C LEU A 3 5.84 -9.26 3.65
N THR A 4 6.08 -8.61 4.78
CA THR A 4 5.02 -8.22 5.71
C THR A 4 4.91 -6.71 5.70
N LEU A 5 3.77 -6.18 5.27
CA LEU A 5 3.48 -4.76 5.27
C LEU A 5 2.60 -4.40 6.46
N ARG A 6 2.91 -3.28 7.12
CA ARG A 6 2.06 -2.66 8.12
C ARG A 6 1.59 -1.33 7.55
N VAL A 7 0.32 -1.24 7.23
CA VAL A 7 -0.27 -0.10 6.52
C VAL A 7 -1.26 0.61 7.43
N TRP A 8 -1.17 1.94 7.49
CA TRP A 8 -2.13 2.75 8.26
C TRP A 8 -3.50 2.71 7.57
N ARG A 9 -4.55 2.40 8.34
CA ARG A 9 -5.94 2.34 7.89
C ARG A 9 -6.80 3.22 8.78
N GLN A 10 -7.61 4.06 8.16
CA GLN A 10 -8.57 4.93 8.83
C GLN A 10 -9.75 5.16 7.89
N LYS A 11 -10.96 4.81 8.32
CA LYS A 11 -12.17 4.86 7.48
C LYS A 11 -12.69 6.28 7.27
N GLY A 12 -12.34 7.21 8.14
CA GLY A 12 -12.78 8.60 8.09
C GLY A 12 -12.23 9.44 9.24
N PRO A 13 -12.54 10.74 9.27
CA PRO A 13 -11.96 11.70 10.22
C PRO A 13 -12.34 11.42 11.68
N GLU A 14 -13.52 10.83 11.92
CA GLU A 14 -14.02 10.52 13.27
C GLU A 14 -13.57 9.15 13.78
N GLU A 15 -13.01 8.31 12.92
CA GLU A 15 -12.60 6.95 13.25
C GLU A 15 -11.14 6.92 13.69
N LYS A 16 -10.82 6.10 14.70
CA LYS A 16 -9.43 5.90 15.12
C LYS A 16 -8.69 5.07 14.07
N GLY A 17 -7.60 5.61 13.57
CA GLY A 17 -6.72 4.85 12.67
C GLY A 17 -5.91 3.78 13.41
N HIS A 18 -5.43 2.80 12.65
CA HIS A 18 -4.62 1.69 13.15
C HIS A 18 -3.67 1.17 12.06
N LEU A 19 -2.64 0.45 12.46
CA LEU A 19 -1.77 -0.28 11.53
C LEU A 19 -2.35 -1.68 11.29
N GLN A 20 -2.85 -1.92 10.08
CA GLN A 20 -3.27 -3.24 9.62
C GLN A 20 -2.06 -3.98 9.01
N THR A 21 -1.94 -5.28 9.28
CA THR A 21 -0.82 -6.10 8.80
C THR A 21 -1.25 -6.99 7.64
N TYR A 22 -0.49 -6.98 6.56
CA TYR A 22 -0.69 -7.79 5.36
C TYR A 22 0.54 -8.62 5.05
N LYS A 23 0.33 -9.86 4.60
CA LYS A 23 1.40 -10.75 4.15
C LYS A 23 1.31 -10.89 2.64
N LEU A 24 2.34 -10.41 1.95
CA LEU A 24 2.47 -10.54 0.51
C LEU A 24 3.48 -11.63 0.18
N SER A 25 3.18 -12.42 -0.85
CA SER A 25 4.07 -13.39 -1.45
C SER A 25 4.20 -13.10 -2.95
N GLY A 26 5.23 -13.67 -3.59
CA GLY A 26 5.43 -13.50 -5.03
C GLY A 26 5.98 -12.15 -5.47
N ILE A 27 6.39 -11.27 -4.53
CA ILE A 27 6.90 -9.95 -4.85
C ILE A 27 8.30 -10.02 -5.48
N SER A 28 8.52 -9.37 -6.62
CA SER A 28 9.83 -9.27 -7.25
C SER A 28 10.73 -8.26 -6.53
N THR A 29 12.04 -8.49 -6.53
CA THR A 29 13.03 -7.50 -6.03
C THR A 29 13.14 -6.26 -6.91
N ASP A 30 12.70 -6.36 -8.16
CA ASP A 30 12.75 -5.26 -9.13
C ASP A 30 11.48 -4.39 -9.10
N MET A 31 10.47 -4.78 -8.32
CA MET A 31 9.25 -3.98 -8.13
C MET A 31 9.52 -2.75 -7.28
N SER A 32 8.94 -1.63 -7.70
CA SER A 32 8.81 -0.44 -6.88
C SER A 32 7.82 -0.66 -5.73
N PHE A 33 7.89 0.21 -4.71
CA PHE A 33 6.96 0.15 -3.59
C PHE A 33 5.49 0.40 -4.01
N LEU A 34 5.27 1.21 -5.04
CA LEU A 34 3.93 1.48 -5.55
C LEU A 34 3.33 0.25 -6.25
N GLU A 35 4.13 -0.49 -7.03
CA GLU A 35 3.69 -1.75 -7.63
C GLU A 35 3.38 -2.82 -6.58
N MET A 36 4.13 -2.84 -5.46
CA MET A 36 3.77 -3.72 -4.35
C MET A 36 2.41 -3.38 -3.72
N LEU A 37 2.06 -2.09 -3.63
CA LEU A 37 0.75 -1.65 -3.15
C LEU A 37 -0.35 -1.97 -4.16
N ASP A 38 -0.06 -1.90 -5.46
CA ASP A 38 -1.00 -2.34 -6.51
C ASP A 38 -1.32 -3.84 -6.36
N VAL A 39 -0.31 -4.70 -6.17
CA VAL A 39 -0.51 -6.15 -5.92
C VAL A 39 -1.32 -6.41 -4.65
N LEU A 40 -1.05 -5.65 -3.57
CA LEU A 40 -1.86 -5.74 -2.35
C LEU A 40 -3.32 -5.36 -2.63
N ASN A 41 -3.55 -4.28 -3.37
CA ASN A 41 -4.89 -3.82 -3.70
C ASN A 41 -5.66 -4.82 -4.55
N GLU A 42 -5.00 -5.47 -5.52
CA GLU A 42 -5.60 -6.56 -6.30
C GLU A 42 -6.08 -7.70 -5.38
N GLN A 43 -5.23 -8.15 -4.43
CA GLN A 43 -5.61 -9.19 -3.47
C GLN A 43 -6.78 -8.77 -2.57
N LEU A 44 -6.80 -7.52 -2.10
CA LEU A 44 -7.89 -7.02 -1.27
C LEU A 44 -9.20 -7.00 -2.05
N ILE A 45 -9.17 -6.52 -3.30
CA ILE A 45 -10.33 -6.48 -4.18
C ILE A 45 -10.87 -7.90 -4.44
N GLU A 46 -9.99 -8.86 -4.72
CA GLU A 46 -10.37 -10.27 -4.90
C GLU A 46 -11.04 -10.88 -3.66
N ASN A 47 -10.63 -10.46 -2.48
CA ASN A 47 -11.22 -10.89 -1.20
C ASN A 47 -12.46 -10.09 -0.79
N GLY A 48 -12.90 -9.13 -1.60
CA GLY A 48 -14.03 -8.25 -1.28
C GLY A 48 -13.72 -7.22 -0.18
N GLU A 49 -12.44 -6.96 0.06
CA GLU A 49 -11.95 -5.96 1.01
C GLU A 49 -11.67 -4.62 0.32
N GLU A 50 -11.66 -3.55 1.11
CA GLU A 50 -11.41 -2.20 0.61
C GLU A 50 -9.92 -1.98 0.33
N PRO A 51 -9.52 -1.56 -0.89
CA PRO A 51 -8.12 -1.32 -1.22
C PRO A 51 -7.48 -0.23 -0.36
N VAL A 52 -6.16 -0.20 -0.30
CA VAL A 52 -5.38 0.89 0.30
C VAL A 52 -5.44 2.10 -0.62
N ALA A 53 -6.01 3.18 -0.11
CA ALA A 53 -5.97 4.48 -0.75
C ALA A 53 -4.61 5.14 -0.52
N PHE A 54 -3.98 5.61 -1.60
CA PHE A 54 -2.75 6.40 -1.58
C PHE A 54 -2.68 7.28 -2.83
N ASP A 55 -2.07 8.45 -2.70
CA ASP A 55 -1.85 9.34 -3.84
C ASP A 55 -0.71 8.82 -4.73
N HIS A 56 -0.91 8.82 -6.04
CA HIS A 56 0.11 8.50 -7.01
C HIS A 56 -0.18 9.16 -8.36
N ASP A 57 0.87 9.44 -9.14
CA ASP A 57 0.73 9.97 -10.51
C ASP A 57 1.90 9.50 -11.39
N CYS A 58 3.00 10.27 -11.49
CA CYS A 58 4.08 10.01 -12.46
C CYS A 58 4.83 8.67 -12.30
N ARG A 59 4.84 8.07 -11.09
CA ARG A 59 5.57 6.82 -10.74
C ARG A 59 7.08 6.80 -11.07
N GLU A 60 7.66 7.94 -11.37
CA GLU A 60 9.08 8.10 -11.73
C GLU A 60 9.84 9.05 -10.78
N GLY A 61 9.23 9.43 -9.65
CA GLY A 61 9.87 10.20 -8.59
C GLY A 61 9.97 11.72 -8.84
N ILE A 62 9.19 12.26 -9.77
CA ILE A 62 9.26 13.69 -10.17
C ILE A 62 8.18 14.55 -9.48
N CYS A 63 6.91 14.13 -9.54
CA CYS A 63 5.77 14.98 -9.17
C CYS A 63 5.55 15.19 -7.66
N GLY A 64 6.12 14.32 -6.81
CA GLY A 64 5.93 14.37 -5.36
C GLY A 64 4.58 13.86 -4.82
N ALA A 65 3.67 13.36 -5.67
CA ALA A 65 2.34 12.90 -5.25
C ALA A 65 2.38 11.69 -4.29
N CYS A 66 3.28 10.74 -4.52
CA CYS A 66 3.35 9.50 -3.74
C CYS A 66 4.22 9.60 -2.46
N GLY A 67 4.20 10.77 -1.81
CA GLY A 67 4.90 10.96 -0.55
C GLY A 67 4.24 10.18 0.59
N MET A 68 4.96 9.26 1.21
CA MET A 68 4.50 8.48 2.36
C MET A 68 5.66 8.08 3.28
N MET A 69 5.34 7.73 4.51
CA MET A 69 6.33 7.22 5.45
C MET A 69 6.60 5.73 5.18
N ILE A 70 7.84 5.40 4.85
CA ILE A 70 8.32 4.03 4.62
C ILE A 70 9.43 3.74 5.62
N ASN A 71 9.17 2.83 6.56
CA ASN A 71 10.12 2.47 7.63
C ASN A 71 10.67 3.69 8.41
N GLY A 72 9.79 4.66 8.75
CA GLY A 72 10.09 5.83 9.58
C GLY A 72 9.04 6.12 10.64
#